data_AF-A0A2G8SSZ5-F1
#
_entry.id   AF-A0A2G8SSZ5-F1
#
_cell.length_a   1.000
_cell.length_b   1.000
_cell.length_c   1.000
_cell.angle_alpha   90.00
_cell.angle_beta   90.00
_cell.angle_gamma   90.00
#
_symmetry.space_group_name_H-M   'P 1'
#
loop_
_entity.id
_entity.type
_entity.pdbx_description
1 polymer ?
#
loop_
_entity_poly.entity_id
_entity_poly.type
_entity_poly.pdbx_seq_one_letter_code
_entity_poly.pdbx_strand_id
1 'polypeptide(L)'
;MPSFASLLALAAPLMVLGAPVNKRDTATNLLVLKFADVLEQFESQFYQQALQKFQTSDFTSAGFVDAQVPVQQFTQIQLDEASHETVLESVIQSLGDQAITSCNIDFGNALNDVPTMAATARVVENLGVAAYLGAAHLIDDPVLLTAAASILTVEARHQTILNVLNNGVSIPQAFDIALLPNEVLAIAGSFISGCDLGVQANQPLTITNTGAVQPGTQLTFSSPAINGSTDGLFCQMLVGGMATSIALPFDQCIVPQGIEGPVGIFITSDIQPLNNNVRDRANQAVLAGPTMAFIDTQKQLLSQLVLAGSSSSSNSSDVSTTTISPSEATSIIASASAASATASATDSASSSQSTQSSSSSSSSSSSSSSSSSVSSTQESDNTIVDSPGTRNLETGPSKGGAITIDGWQADQPLLSNPASASASASATDSAAASATSSAADSAVSAANGAVSAPY
;
A
#
# COMPACT_ATOMS: atom_id res chain seq x y z
N MET A 1 -61.55 -44.32 -15.94
CA MET A 1 -60.17 -44.55 -15.45
C MET A 1 -59.20 -44.07 -16.52
N PRO A 2 -58.13 -43.30 -16.19
CA PRO A 2 -58.03 -42.07 -15.39
C PRO A 2 -58.01 -40.81 -16.30
N SER A 3 -58.67 -39.70 -15.95
CA SER A 3 -58.27 -38.61 -15.03
C SER A 3 -57.41 -37.53 -15.68
N PHE A 4 -58.07 -36.44 -16.11
CA PHE A 4 -57.46 -35.14 -16.41
C PHE A 4 -56.93 -34.53 -15.11
N ALA A 5 -55.65 -34.16 -15.07
CA ALA A 5 -55.08 -33.31 -14.03
C ALA A 5 -54.50 -32.06 -14.70
N SER A 6 -55.27 -30.98 -14.67
CA SER A 6 -54.85 -29.64 -15.06
C SER A 6 -54.06 -29.06 -13.88
N LEU A 7 -52.76 -28.81 -14.08
CA LEU A 7 -51.90 -28.20 -13.06
C LEU A 7 -51.82 -26.69 -13.34
N LEU A 8 -52.62 -25.92 -12.59
CA LEU A 8 -52.56 -24.46 -12.56
C LEU A 8 -51.39 -24.06 -11.67
N ALA A 9 -50.29 -23.60 -12.25
CA ALA A 9 -49.16 -23.06 -11.50
C ALA A 9 -49.49 -21.63 -11.02
N LEU A 10 -49.76 -21.47 -9.72
CA LEU A 10 -49.84 -20.18 -9.05
C LEU A 10 -48.42 -19.59 -8.96
N ALA A 11 -48.16 -18.48 -9.66
CA ALA A 11 -47.00 -17.64 -9.41
C ALA A 11 -47.22 -16.88 -8.09
N ALA A 12 -46.51 -17.28 -7.03
CA ALA A 12 -46.42 -16.48 -5.81
C ALA A 12 -45.29 -15.45 -5.96
N PRO A 13 -45.52 -14.15 -5.74
CA PRO A 13 -44.43 -13.19 -5.66
C PRO A 13 -43.64 -13.46 -4.37
N LEU A 14 -42.37 -13.82 -4.49
CA LEU A 14 -41.41 -13.76 -3.39
C LEU A 14 -41.25 -12.28 -3.00
N MET A 15 -41.97 -11.86 -1.96
CA MET A 15 -41.59 -10.66 -1.22
C MET A 15 -40.31 -10.98 -0.47
N VAL A 16 -39.18 -10.45 -0.95
CA VAL A 16 -37.96 -10.34 -0.16
C VAL A 16 -38.28 -9.38 0.98
N LEU A 17 -38.49 -9.91 2.18
CA LEU A 17 -38.39 -9.12 3.40
C LEU A 17 -36.92 -8.69 3.50
N GLY A 18 -36.63 -7.42 3.18
CA GLY A 18 -35.38 -6.81 3.56
C GLY A 18 -35.27 -6.88 5.08
N ALA A 19 -34.37 -7.73 5.58
CA ALA A 19 -34.01 -7.70 7.00
C ALA A 19 -33.56 -6.27 7.34
N PRO A 20 -33.93 -5.73 8.51
CA PRO A 20 -33.43 -4.42 8.91
C PRO A 20 -31.91 -4.51 9.01
N VAL A 21 -31.20 -3.84 8.10
CA VAL A 21 -29.78 -3.52 8.28
C VAL A 21 -29.70 -2.76 9.59
N ASN A 22 -28.94 -3.26 10.57
CA ASN A 22 -28.86 -2.58 11.85
C ASN A 22 -28.19 -1.23 11.61
N LYS A 23 -28.79 -0.15 12.12
CA LYS A 23 -28.21 1.20 12.02
C LYS A 23 -26.78 1.32 12.59
N ARG A 24 -26.36 0.37 13.43
CA ARG A 24 -24.98 0.28 13.94
C ARG A 24 -24.00 -0.18 12.86
N ASP A 25 -24.36 -1.18 12.07
CA ASP A 25 -23.53 -1.78 11.02
C ASP A 25 -23.22 -0.71 9.94
N THR A 26 -24.21 0.11 9.60
CA THR A 26 -24.03 1.25 8.68
C THR A 26 -23.09 2.33 9.23
N ALA A 27 -23.14 2.63 10.53
CA ALA A 27 -22.30 3.68 11.11
C ALA A 27 -20.82 3.31 11.15
N THR A 28 -20.49 2.06 11.50
CA THR A 28 -19.12 1.54 11.44
C THR A 28 -18.63 1.48 10.00
N ASN A 29 -19.44 0.96 9.08
CA ASN A 29 -19.08 0.92 7.65
C ASN A 29 -18.82 2.32 7.10
N LEU A 30 -19.65 3.31 7.42
CA LEU A 30 -19.46 4.70 7.00
C LEU A 30 -18.19 5.31 7.59
N LEU A 31 -17.86 5.04 8.86
CA LEU A 31 -16.61 5.50 9.47
C LEU A 31 -15.40 4.92 8.72
N VAL A 32 -15.41 3.61 8.45
CA VAL A 32 -14.33 2.93 7.72
C VAL A 32 -14.20 3.45 6.30
N LEU A 33 -15.31 3.61 5.57
CA LEU A 33 -15.31 4.11 4.20
C LEU A 33 -14.80 5.55 4.12
N LYS A 34 -15.25 6.43 5.02
CA LYS A 34 -14.77 7.82 5.08
C LYS A 34 -13.30 7.92 5.47
N PHE A 35 -12.83 7.02 6.32
CA PHE A 35 -11.42 6.94 6.67
C PHE A 35 -10.58 6.52 5.46
N ALA A 36 -11.01 5.46 4.74
CA ALA A 36 -10.36 5.02 3.50
C ALA A 36 -10.37 6.13 2.44
N ASP A 37 -11.51 6.80 2.25
CA ASP A 37 -11.68 7.92 1.31
C ASP A 37 -10.68 9.06 1.55
N VAL A 38 -10.43 9.42 2.82
CA VAL A 38 -9.41 10.45 3.13
C VAL A 38 -7.99 9.95 2.85
N LEU A 39 -7.73 8.65 2.99
CA LEU A 39 -6.43 8.09 2.57
C LEU A 39 -6.30 8.14 1.05
N GLU A 40 -7.31 7.72 0.28
CA GLU A 40 -7.28 7.83 -1.19
C GLU A 40 -7.07 9.27 -1.67
N GLN A 41 -7.74 10.25 -1.04
CA GLN A 41 -7.50 11.67 -1.29
C GLN A 41 -6.04 12.07 -1.01
N PHE A 42 -5.45 11.53 0.07
CA PHE A 42 -4.05 11.74 0.42
C PHE A 42 -3.11 11.12 -0.62
N GLU A 43 -3.33 9.90 -1.09
CA GLU A 43 -2.48 9.22 -2.08
C GLU A 43 -2.60 9.89 -3.46
N SER A 44 -3.85 10.12 -3.91
CA SER A 44 -4.19 10.84 -5.15
C SER A 44 -3.50 12.21 -5.21
N GLN A 45 -3.57 13.00 -4.13
CA GLN A 45 -2.90 14.30 -4.06
C GLN A 45 -1.38 14.19 -4.00
N PHE A 46 -0.83 13.18 -3.34
CA PHE A 46 0.62 12.96 -3.25
C PHE A 46 1.22 12.79 -4.64
N TYR A 47 0.67 11.87 -5.44
CA TYR A 47 1.16 11.64 -6.80
C TYR A 47 0.87 12.80 -7.73
N GLN A 48 -0.31 13.43 -7.62
CA GLN A 48 -0.63 14.61 -8.42
C GLN A 48 0.41 15.72 -8.20
N GLN A 49 0.75 16.03 -6.94
CA GLN A 49 1.75 17.04 -6.62
C GLN A 49 3.16 16.61 -7.04
N ALA A 50 3.53 15.34 -6.85
CA ALA A 50 4.83 14.82 -7.27
C ALA A 50 5.04 14.92 -8.79
N LEU A 51 4.04 14.50 -9.59
CA LEU A 51 4.07 14.54 -11.05
C LEU A 51 4.05 15.96 -11.62
N GLN A 52 3.46 16.91 -10.90
CA GLN A 52 3.53 18.34 -11.25
C GLN A 52 4.88 18.96 -10.93
N LYS A 53 5.51 18.53 -9.83
CA LYS A 53 6.75 19.11 -9.30
C LYS A 53 7.98 18.64 -10.07
N PHE A 54 8.14 17.33 -10.26
CA PHE A 54 9.39 16.76 -10.78
C PHE A 54 9.40 16.67 -12.31
N GLN A 55 10.55 16.98 -12.89
CA GLN A 55 10.81 16.90 -14.32
C GLN A 55 11.68 15.67 -14.63
N THR A 56 11.75 15.28 -15.91
CA THR A 56 12.57 14.14 -16.37
C THR A 56 14.02 14.19 -15.86
N SER A 57 14.63 15.37 -15.78
CA SER A 57 16.00 15.56 -15.26
C SER A 57 16.16 15.17 -13.80
N ASP A 58 15.11 15.31 -12.98
CA ASP A 58 15.15 14.97 -11.56
C ASP A 58 15.19 13.45 -11.38
N PHE A 59 14.43 12.70 -12.20
CA PHE A 59 14.47 11.24 -12.22
C PHE A 59 15.81 10.71 -12.73
N THR A 60 16.39 11.31 -13.78
CA THR A 60 17.74 10.93 -14.22
C THR A 60 18.78 11.22 -13.14
N SER A 61 18.66 12.36 -12.42
CA SER A 61 19.56 12.71 -11.32
C SER A 61 19.40 11.78 -10.11
N ALA A 62 18.20 11.23 -9.92
CA ALA A 62 17.94 10.20 -8.91
C ALA A 62 18.52 8.82 -9.25
N GLY A 63 19.11 8.66 -10.44
CA GLY A 63 19.78 7.43 -10.87
C GLY A 63 18.93 6.53 -11.77
N PHE A 64 17.70 6.90 -12.14
CA PHE A 64 16.91 6.08 -13.06
C PHE A 64 17.55 6.06 -14.45
N VAL A 65 17.70 4.85 -15.02
CA VAL A 65 18.29 4.63 -16.36
C VAL A 65 17.46 5.28 -17.44
N ASP A 66 16.15 5.09 -17.33
CA ASP A 66 15.15 5.72 -18.16
C ASP A 66 14.12 6.36 -17.23
N ALA A 67 14.09 7.69 -17.23
CA ALA A 67 13.16 8.47 -16.43
C ALA A 67 11.68 8.21 -16.80
N GLN A 68 11.39 7.67 -17.99
CA GLN A 68 10.01 7.30 -18.35
C GLN A 68 9.52 6.09 -17.56
N VAL A 69 10.40 5.19 -17.12
CA VAL A 69 10.01 4.02 -16.31
C VAL A 69 9.31 4.46 -15.02
N PRO A 70 9.95 5.21 -14.09
CA PRO A 70 9.28 5.65 -12.87
C PRO A 70 8.11 6.60 -13.15
N VAL A 71 8.23 7.52 -14.12
CA VAL A 71 7.15 8.47 -14.44
C VAL A 71 5.88 7.75 -14.90
N GLN A 72 6.01 6.73 -15.74
CA GLN A 72 4.88 5.91 -16.18
C GLN A 72 4.21 5.21 -14.99
N GLN A 73 5.01 4.62 -14.09
CA GLN A 73 4.47 3.93 -12.93
C GLN A 73 3.77 4.89 -11.96
N PHE A 74 4.39 6.02 -11.61
CA PHE A 74 3.76 7.03 -10.76
C PHE A 74 2.49 7.62 -11.38
N THR A 75 2.45 7.79 -12.71
CA THR A 75 1.24 8.22 -13.42
C THR A 75 0.13 7.18 -13.34
N GLN A 76 0.47 5.89 -13.50
CA GLN A 76 -0.53 4.82 -13.42
C GLN A 76 -1.12 4.71 -12.02
N ILE A 77 -0.24 4.71 -10.99
CA ILE A 77 -0.67 4.69 -9.59
C ILE A 77 -1.63 5.87 -9.32
N GLN A 78 -1.24 7.10 -9.69
CA GLN A 78 -2.11 8.27 -9.52
C GLN A 78 -3.52 8.12 -10.14
N LEU A 79 -3.61 7.50 -11.31
CA LEU A 79 -4.90 7.27 -11.98
C LEU A 79 -5.75 6.23 -11.26
N ASP A 80 -5.09 5.20 -10.72
CA ASP A 80 -5.75 4.17 -9.92
C ASP A 80 -6.24 4.78 -8.59
N GLU A 81 -5.41 5.51 -7.85
CA GLU A 81 -5.78 6.23 -6.61
C GLU A 81 -6.97 7.18 -6.82
N ALA A 82 -6.94 8.00 -7.87
CA ALA A 82 -8.05 8.92 -8.18
C ALA A 82 -9.36 8.17 -8.52
N SER A 83 -9.24 6.96 -9.09
CA SER A 83 -10.39 6.10 -9.35
C SER A 83 -10.93 5.48 -8.06
N HIS A 84 -10.05 5.12 -7.13
CA HIS A 84 -10.40 4.55 -5.82
C HIS A 84 -11.15 5.59 -4.99
N GLU A 85 -10.61 6.82 -4.90
CA GLU A 85 -11.23 8.02 -4.33
C GLU A 85 -12.68 8.18 -4.87
N THR A 86 -12.84 8.31 -6.19
CA THR A 86 -14.15 8.52 -6.83
C THR A 86 -15.17 7.42 -6.48
N VAL A 87 -14.71 6.17 -6.42
CA VAL A 87 -15.57 5.03 -6.08
C VAL A 87 -15.99 5.09 -4.62
N LEU A 88 -15.08 5.38 -3.69
CA LEU A 88 -15.41 5.50 -2.26
C LEU A 88 -16.37 6.65 -2.01
N GLU A 89 -16.14 7.83 -2.60
CA GLU A 89 -17.07 8.97 -2.50
C GLU A 89 -18.48 8.59 -2.98
N SER A 90 -18.56 7.89 -4.12
CA SER A 90 -19.82 7.41 -4.69
C SER A 90 -20.53 6.41 -3.77
N VAL A 91 -19.78 5.49 -3.15
CA VAL A 91 -20.32 4.52 -2.20
C VAL A 91 -20.82 5.22 -0.94
N ILE A 92 -20.04 6.13 -0.36
CA ILE A 92 -20.44 6.93 0.82
C ILE A 92 -21.73 7.69 0.53
N GLN A 93 -21.83 8.32 -0.65
CA GLN A 93 -23.04 9.02 -1.09
C GLN A 93 -24.24 8.07 -1.22
N SER A 94 -24.03 6.87 -1.79
CA SER A 94 -25.10 5.86 -1.94
C SER A 94 -25.64 5.35 -0.59
N LEU A 95 -24.82 5.39 0.45
CA LEU A 95 -25.19 5.05 1.83
C LEU A 95 -25.85 6.21 2.58
N GLY A 96 -26.05 7.36 1.93
CA GLY A 96 -26.77 8.50 2.48
C GLY A 96 -25.93 9.46 3.32
N ASP A 97 -24.60 9.41 3.18
CA ASP A 97 -23.66 10.32 3.85
C ASP A 97 -22.81 11.08 2.81
N GLN A 98 -21.83 11.87 3.23
CA GLN A 98 -20.92 12.64 2.36
C GLN A 98 -19.46 12.36 2.72
N ALA A 99 -18.61 12.34 1.68
CA ALA A 99 -17.16 12.28 1.80
C ALA A 99 -16.59 13.47 2.61
N ILE A 100 -15.43 13.27 3.24
CA ILE A 100 -14.77 14.31 4.03
C ILE A 100 -13.81 15.05 3.10
N THR A 101 -14.20 16.24 2.65
CA THR A 101 -13.40 17.04 1.70
C THR A 101 -12.70 18.24 2.35
N SER A 102 -12.83 18.41 3.67
CA SER A 102 -12.27 19.56 4.40
C SER A 102 -10.82 19.37 4.85
N CYS A 103 -10.25 18.17 4.66
CA CYS A 103 -8.88 17.88 5.06
C CYS A 103 -7.89 18.74 4.26
N ASN A 104 -6.88 19.28 4.93
CA ASN A 104 -5.68 19.82 4.32
C ASN A 104 -4.58 18.76 4.40
N ILE A 105 -3.92 18.53 3.26
CA ILE A 105 -2.80 17.59 3.14
C ILE A 105 -1.54 18.38 2.78
N ASP A 106 -0.53 18.32 3.64
CA ASP A 106 0.76 18.99 3.43
C ASP A 106 1.90 17.98 3.43
N PHE A 107 2.45 17.68 2.26
CA PHE A 107 3.55 16.70 2.13
C PHE A 107 4.92 17.25 2.54
N GLY A 108 5.08 18.57 2.74
CA GLY A 108 6.33 19.20 3.17
C GLY A 108 7.58 18.63 2.51
N ASN A 109 8.47 18.07 3.33
CA ASN A 109 9.76 17.51 2.88
C ASN A 109 9.64 16.16 2.16
N ALA A 110 8.49 15.50 2.17
CA ALA A 110 8.29 14.23 1.47
C ALA A 110 8.42 14.37 -0.06
N LEU A 111 8.23 15.60 -0.58
CA LEU A 111 8.43 15.93 -1.99
C LEU A 111 9.72 16.74 -2.22
N ASN A 112 10.75 16.64 -1.36
CA ASN A 112 11.98 17.42 -1.51
C ASN A 112 12.76 17.10 -2.80
N ASP A 113 12.97 15.81 -3.05
CA ASP A 113 13.64 15.28 -4.24
C ASP A 113 13.03 13.92 -4.62
N VAL A 114 13.36 13.41 -5.81
CA VAL A 114 12.80 12.16 -6.33
C VAL A 114 13.13 10.94 -5.44
N PRO A 115 14.36 10.75 -4.91
CA PRO A 115 14.62 9.68 -3.95
C PRO A 115 13.75 9.74 -2.70
N THR A 116 13.58 10.94 -2.11
CA THR A 116 12.68 11.15 -0.96
C THR A 116 11.24 10.81 -1.31
N MET A 117 10.76 11.30 -2.46
CA MET A 117 9.40 11.08 -2.93
C MET A 117 9.16 9.60 -3.20
N ALA A 118 10.05 8.89 -3.90
CA ALA A 118 9.90 7.48 -4.18
C ALA A 118 9.87 6.63 -2.90
N ALA A 119 10.71 6.97 -1.91
CA ALA A 119 10.74 6.28 -0.64
C ALA A 119 9.49 6.58 0.21
N THR A 120 8.98 7.81 0.14
CA THR A 120 7.69 8.17 0.77
C THR A 120 6.55 7.42 0.10
N ALA A 121 6.47 7.40 -1.23
CA ALA A 121 5.48 6.66 -2.00
C ALA A 121 5.42 5.20 -1.53
N ARG A 122 6.58 4.57 -1.34
CA ARG A 122 6.67 3.17 -0.86
C ARG A 122 6.06 2.97 0.52
N VAL A 123 6.21 3.94 1.42
CA VAL A 123 5.56 3.92 2.74
C VAL A 123 4.06 4.13 2.59
N VAL A 124 3.63 5.05 1.72
CA VAL A 124 2.23 5.39 1.46
C VAL A 124 1.44 4.19 0.93
N GLU A 125 1.88 3.55 -0.16
CA GLU A 125 1.17 2.37 -0.69
C GLU A 125 1.19 1.18 0.28
N ASN A 126 2.27 1.04 1.06
CA ASN A 126 2.30 0.01 2.10
C ASN A 126 1.30 0.32 3.22
N LEU A 127 1.03 1.59 3.48
CA LEU A 127 -0.01 2.05 4.40
C LEU A 127 -1.40 1.78 3.83
N GLY A 128 -1.63 2.01 2.53
CA GLY A 128 -2.85 1.63 1.81
C GLY A 128 -3.17 0.14 1.99
N VAL A 129 -2.21 -0.74 1.64
CA VAL A 129 -2.31 -2.19 1.89
C VAL A 129 -2.67 -2.50 3.35
N ALA A 130 -1.94 -1.89 4.29
CA ALA A 130 -2.11 -2.15 5.71
C ALA A 130 -3.46 -1.68 6.26
N ALA A 131 -3.97 -0.54 5.76
CA ALA A 131 -5.25 0.05 6.15
C ALA A 131 -6.42 -0.81 5.68
N TYR A 132 -6.42 -1.22 4.40
CA TYR A 132 -7.46 -2.10 3.86
C TYR A 132 -7.49 -3.46 4.55
N LEU A 133 -6.33 -4.09 4.76
CA LEU A 133 -6.24 -5.35 5.52
C LEU A 133 -6.69 -5.18 6.97
N GLY A 134 -6.28 -4.09 7.62
CA GLY A 134 -6.62 -3.80 9.00
C GLY A 134 -8.11 -3.53 9.21
N ALA A 135 -8.75 -2.88 8.25
CA ALA A 135 -10.17 -2.54 8.30
C ALA A 135 -11.10 -3.66 7.80
N ALA A 136 -10.58 -4.70 7.13
CA ALA A 136 -11.40 -5.77 6.54
C ALA A 136 -12.38 -6.42 7.54
N HIS A 137 -11.96 -6.58 8.80
CA HIS A 137 -12.79 -7.16 9.85
C HIS A 137 -13.84 -6.21 10.45
N LEU A 138 -13.80 -4.92 10.08
CA LEU A 138 -14.73 -3.89 10.52
C LEU A 138 -15.89 -3.69 9.53
N ILE A 139 -15.83 -4.31 8.34
CA ILE A 139 -16.85 -4.22 7.31
C ILE A 139 -17.73 -5.48 7.36
N ASP A 140 -18.99 -5.30 7.73
CA ASP A 140 -19.97 -6.40 7.80
C ASP A 140 -20.68 -6.67 6.47
N ASP A 141 -20.66 -5.71 5.53
CA ASP A 141 -21.30 -5.86 4.23
C ASP A 141 -20.36 -6.60 3.25
N PRO A 142 -20.72 -7.81 2.78
CA PRO A 142 -19.87 -8.58 1.88
C PRO A 142 -19.68 -7.93 0.51
N VAL A 143 -20.60 -7.07 0.06
CA VAL A 143 -20.46 -6.31 -1.19
C VAL A 143 -19.38 -5.24 -1.02
N LEU A 144 -19.43 -4.49 0.09
CA LEU A 144 -18.40 -3.50 0.41
C LEU A 144 -17.05 -4.17 0.65
N LEU A 145 -17.02 -5.30 1.37
CA LEU A 145 -15.79 -6.04 1.61
C LEU A 145 -15.16 -6.56 0.31
N THR A 146 -15.97 -7.03 -0.64
CA THR A 146 -15.47 -7.48 -1.95
C THR A 146 -14.93 -6.31 -2.77
N ALA A 147 -15.59 -5.14 -2.72
CA ALA A 147 -15.10 -3.93 -3.38
C ALA A 147 -13.77 -3.46 -2.76
N ALA A 148 -13.69 -3.38 -1.43
CA ALA A 148 -12.47 -3.04 -0.71
C ALA A 148 -11.33 -4.04 -0.99
N ALA A 149 -11.64 -5.33 -1.06
CA ALA A 149 -10.66 -6.35 -1.44
C ALA A 149 -10.13 -6.17 -2.87
N SER A 150 -10.94 -5.64 -3.79
CA SER A 150 -10.48 -5.37 -5.16
C SER A 150 -9.43 -4.24 -5.19
N ILE A 151 -9.65 -3.17 -4.42
CA ILE A 151 -8.71 -2.07 -4.22
C ILE A 151 -7.42 -2.59 -3.58
N LEU A 152 -7.51 -3.33 -2.47
CA LEU A 152 -6.35 -3.90 -1.78
C LEU A 152 -5.39 -4.67 -2.70
N THR A 153 -5.90 -5.38 -3.71
CA THR A 153 -5.01 -6.10 -4.66
C THR A 153 -4.27 -5.18 -5.61
N VAL A 154 -4.78 -3.98 -5.86
CA VAL A 154 -4.14 -2.92 -6.66
C VAL A 154 -3.06 -2.23 -5.81
N GLU A 155 -3.39 -1.83 -4.58
CA GLU A 155 -2.43 -1.33 -3.56
C GLU A 155 -1.18 -2.23 -3.46
N ALA A 156 -1.39 -3.55 -3.36
CA ALA A 156 -0.29 -4.51 -3.25
C ALA A 156 0.60 -4.55 -4.53
N ARG A 157 0.02 -4.27 -5.71
CA ARG A 157 0.79 -4.17 -6.96
C ARG A 157 1.55 -2.86 -7.03
N HIS A 158 0.96 -1.75 -6.59
CA HIS A 158 1.67 -0.48 -6.43
C HIS A 158 2.87 -0.66 -5.50
N GLN A 159 2.66 -1.26 -4.33
CA GLN A 159 3.70 -1.61 -3.36
C GLN A 159 4.84 -2.43 -4.00
N THR A 160 4.49 -3.44 -4.82
CA THR A 160 5.46 -4.26 -5.57
C THR A 160 6.34 -3.40 -6.50
N ILE A 161 5.73 -2.48 -7.25
CA ILE A 161 6.44 -1.58 -8.16
C ILE A 161 7.30 -0.60 -7.38
N LEU A 162 6.79 -0.04 -6.29
CA LEU A 162 7.55 0.91 -5.48
C LEU A 162 8.72 0.26 -4.75
N ASN A 163 8.63 -1.02 -4.38
CA ASN A 163 9.80 -1.77 -3.94
C ASN A 163 10.89 -1.76 -5.03
N VAL A 164 10.53 -2.02 -6.29
CA VAL A 164 11.48 -2.04 -7.42
C VAL A 164 12.09 -0.65 -7.63
N LEU A 165 11.28 0.41 -7.64
CA LEU A 165 11.76 1.79 -7.84
C LEU A 165 12.68 2.27 -6.70
N ASN A 166 12.62 1.64 -5.53
CA ASN A 166 13.43 1.98 -4.35
C ASN A 166 14.61 1.01 -4.13
N ASN A 167 15.04 0.27 -5.16
CA ASN A 167 16.11 -0.72 -5.05
C ASN A 167 15.84 -1.81 -3.99
N GLY A 168 14.57 -2.12 -3.72
CA GLY A 168 14.15 -3.12 -2.75
C GLY A 168 13.86 -4.48 -3.39
N VAL A 169 13.39 -5.42 -2.57
CA VAL A 169 12.84 -6.69 -3.03
C VAL A 169 11.39 -6.48 -3.46
N SER A 170 11.04 -6.83 -4.71
CA SER A 170 9.70 -6.58 -5.27
C SER A 170 8.58 -7.21 -4.45
N ILE A 171 8.78 -8.44 -3.97
CA ILE A 171 7.83 -9.20 -3.16
C ILE A 171 8.61 -9.80 -1.98
N PRO A 172 8.80 -9.03 -0.89
CA PRO A 172 9.73 -9.39 0.18
C PRO A 172 9.19 -10.44 1.15
N GLN A 173 7.87 -10.54 1.27
CA GLN A 173 7.17 -11.35 2.28
C GLN A 173 5.98 -12.06 1.63
N ALA A 174 5.56 -13.19 2.21
CA ALA A 174 4.38 -13.94 1.75
C ALA A 174 3.05 -13.37 2.29
N PHE A 175 3.13 -12.51 3.29
CA PHE A 175 1.99 -11.90 3.97
C PHE A 175 2.33 -10.45 4.31
N ASP A 176 1.36 -9.56 4.19
CA ASP A 176 1.49 -8.16 4.56
C ASP A 176 1.16 -7.90 6.04
N ILE A 177 1.47 -6.68 6.50
CA ILE A 177 1.13 -6.18 7.83
C ILE A 177 -0.21 -5.48 7.76
N ALA A 178 -1.10 -5.78 8.72
CA ALA A 178 -2.39 -5.11 8.84
C ALA A 178 -2.36 -4.11 10.01
N LEU A 179 -2.86 -2.89 9.80
CA LEU A 179 -2.84 -1.79 10.77
C LEU A 179 -4.24 -1.25 11.04
N LEU A 180 -4.55 -0.99 12.32
CA LEU A 180 -5.80 -0.36 12.72
C LEU A 180 -5.81 1.13 12.33
N PRO A 181 -6.97 1.78 12.17
CA PRO A 181 -7.04 3.19 11.77
C PRO A 181 -6.21 4.15 12.65
N ASN A 182 -6.15 3.93 13.96
CA ASN A 182 -5.33 4.73 14.89
C ASN A 182 -3.82 4.54 14.67
N GLU A 183 -3.41 3.34 14.23
CA GLU A 183 -2.02 3.00 13.88
C GLU A 183 -1.65 3.61 12.53
N VAL A 184 -2.58 3.57 11.56
CA VAL A 184 -2.42 4.23 10.27
C VAL A 184 -2.21 5.74 10.46
N LEU A 185 -2.99 6.38 11.33
CA LEU A 185 -2.83 7.80 11.65
C LEU A 185 -1.55 8.14 12.41
N ALA A 186 -0.87 7.19 13.06
CA ALA A 186 0.46 7.48 13.61
C ALA A 186 1.51 7.70 12.52
N ILE A 187 1.27 7.19 11.30
CA ILE A 187 2.15 7.36 10.14
C ILE A 187 1.68 8.55 9.29
N ALA A 188 0.42 8.55 8.85
CA ALA A 188 -0.09 9.58 7.93
C ALA A 188 -0.58 10.87 8.63
N GLY A 189 -0.87 10.82 9.94
CA GLY A 189 -1.56 11.90 10.63
C GLY A 189 -0.77 13.21 10.70
N SER A 190 0.55 13.20 10.49
CA SER A 190 1.36 14.43 10.40
C SER A 190 1.07 15.24 9.13
N PHE A 191 0.58 14.59 8.07
CA PHE A 191 0.25 15.23 6.81
C PHE A 191 -1.17 15.77 6.75
N ILE A 192 -2.09 15.18 7.52
CA ILE A 192 -3.53 15.42 7.44
C ILE A 192 -3.96 16.36 8.57
N SER A 193 -4.63 17.46 8.23
CA SER A 193 -5.12 18.44 9.19
C SER A 193 -6.46 19.05 8.75
N GLY A 194 -7.13 19.82 9.61
CA GLY A 194 -8.34 20.57 9.23
C GLY A 194 -9.62 19.74 9.07
N CYS A 195 -9.59 18.44 9.41
CA CYS A 195 -10.76 17.56 9.39
C CYS A 195 -10.78 16.62 10.61
N ASP A 196 -11.95 16.04 10.88
CA ASP A 196 -12.16 15.04 11.93
C ASP A 196 -12.43 13.67 11.27
N LEU A 197 -11.56 12.71 11.53
CA LEU A 197 -11.65 11.35 10.99
C LEU A 197 -12.38 10.39 11.92
N GLY A 198 -12.86 10.85 13.09
CA GLY A 198 -13.56 10.02 14.06
C GLY A 198 -12.67 8.96 14.73
N VAL A 199 -11.35 9.04 14.54
CA VAL A 199 -10.36 8.11 15.08
C VAL A 199 -9.26 8.91 15.78
N GLN A 200 -8.98 8.55 17.04
CA GLN A 200 -7.84 9.11 17.75
C GLN A 200 -6.54 8.42 17.30
N ALA A 201 -5.61 9.19 16.74
CA ALA A 201 -4.31 8.69 16.32
C ALA A 201 -3.48 8.18 17.51
N ASN A 202 -2.70 7.12 17.28
CA ASN A 202 -1.58 6.79 18.16
C ASN A 202 -0.53 7.92 18.12
N GLN A 203 0.28 8.02 19.18
CA GLN A 203 1.40 8.97 19.19
C GLN A 203 2.39 8.61 18.08
N PRO A 204 2.86 9.57 17.27
CA PRO A 204 3.77 9.28 16.17
C PRO A 204 5.12 8.81 16.70
N LEU A 205 5.81 8.00 15.91
CA LEU A 205 7.14 7.47 16.22
C LEU A 205 8.08 7.73 15.05
N THR A 206 9.28 8.21 15.33
CA THR A 206 10.32 8.52 14.35
C THR A 206 11.54 7.65 14.61
N ILE A 207 12.07 6.99 13.57
CA ILE A 207 13.42 6.41 13.62
C ILE A 207 14.44 7.53 13.40
N THR A 208 15.37 7.71 14.33
CA THR A 208 16.37 8.81 14.28
C THR A 208 17.73 8.37 13.72
N ASN A 209 17.87 7.09 13.38
CA ASN A 209 19.04 6.58 12.68
C ASN A 209 19.22 7.29 11.32
N THR A 210 20.47 7.37 10.88
CA THR A 210 20.83 7.81 9.52
C THR A 210 21.24 6.60 8.69
N GLY A 211 20.93 6.63 7.40
CA GLY A 211 21.15 5.52 6.49
C GLY A 211 20.14 4.37 6.62
N ALA A 212 20.36 3.32 5.82
CA ALA A 212 19.44 2.20 5.71
C ALA A 212 19.35 1.36 6.99
N VAL A 213 18.13 1.08 7.42
CA VAL A 213 17.84 0.09 8.46
C VAL A 213 18.05 -1.32 7.89
N GLN A 214 18.91 -2.10 8.53
CA GLN A 214 19.31 -3.44 8.11
C GLN A 214 19.48 -4.36 9.33
N PRO A 215 19.54 -5.69 9.16
CA PRO A 215 19.83 -6.59 10.27
C PRO A 215 21.11 -6.21 11.01
N GLY A 216 21.03 -6.11 12.33
CA GLY A 216 22.11 -5.64 13.21
C GLY A 216 22.08 -4.13 13.50
N THR A 217 21.28 -3.33 12.79
CA THR A 217 21.09 -1.92 13.14
C THR A 217 20.40 -1.80 14.49
N GLN A 218 21.02 -1.09 15.44
CA GLN A 218 20.38 -0.68 16.69
C GLN A 218 19.55 0.58 16.43
N LEU A 219 18.24 0.47 16.56
CA LEU A 219 17.31 1.55 16.29
C LEU A 219 17.24 2.54 17.45
N THR A 220 17.19 3.82 17.11
CA THR A 220 16.97 4.93 18.02
C THR A 220 15.71 5.68 17.61
N PHE A 221 14.97 6.20 18.58
CA PHE A 221 13.63 6.73 18.36
C PHE A 221 13.43 8.13 18.93
N SER A 222 12.47 8.85 18.34
CA SER A 222 11.89 10.07 18.90
C SER A 222 10.36 10.00 18.82
N SER A 223 9.68 10.43 19.87
CA SER A 223 8.23 10.55 19.94
C SER A 223 7.85 11.52 21.06
N PRO A 224 6.76 12.31 20.91
CA PRO A 224 6.21 13.10 22.01
C PRO A 224 5.87 12.27 23.27
N ALA A 225 5.59 10.98 23.10
CA ALA A 225 5.31 10.04 24.19
C ALA A 225 6.57 9.59 24.95
N ILE A 226 7.77 9.77 24.38
CA ILE A 226 9.05 9.35 24.97
C ILE A 226 9.76 10.59 25.54
N ASN A 227 9.22 11.12 26.64
CA ASN A 227 9.66 12.38 27.27
C ASN A 227 10.24 12.21 28.68
N GLY A 228 10.57 10.97 29.07
CA GLY A 228 11.05 10.61 30.41
C GLY A 228 11.99 9.40 30.39
N SER A 229 12.03 8.64 31.49
CA SER A 229 12.82 7.41 31.53
C SER A 229 12.32 6.41 30.49
N THR A 230 13.26 5.76 29.81
CA THR A 230 12.99 4.65 28.90
C THR A 230 13.08 3.29 29.60
N ASP A 231 13.31 3.28 30.92
CA ASP A 231 13.35 2.05 31.71
C ASP A 231 11.99 1.35 31.68
N GLY A 232 11.98 0.08 31.30
CA GLY A 232 10.75 -0.70 31.16
C GLY A 232 9.96 -0.40 29.89
N LEU A 233 10.55 0.32 28.92
CA LEU A 233 10.01 0.39 27.56
C LEU A 233 10.53 -0.76 26.71
N PHE A 234 9.74 -1.12 25.71
CA PHE A 234 10.05 -2.20 24.78
C PHE A 234 9.82 -1.76 23.34
N CYS A 235 10.67 -2.26 22.45
CA CYS A 235 10.55 -2.13 21.01
C CYS A 235 9.89 -3.40 20.48
N GLN A 236 8.81 -3.22 19.70
CA GLN A 236 8.03 -4.30 19.11
C GLN A 236 8.12 -4.19 17.59
N MET A 237 8.71 -5.19 16.94
CA MET A 237 8.80 -5.25 15.47
C MET A 237 7.74 -6.20 14.93
N LEU A 238 6.75 -5.64 14.24
CA LEU A 238 5.70 -6.37 13.56
C LEU A 238 6.14 -6.68 12.13
N VAL A 239 6.11 -7.96 11.76
CA VAL A 239 6.48 -8.44 10.43
C VAL A 239 5.34 -9.28 9.88
N GLY A 240 5.04 -9.14 8.59
CA GLY A 240 4.02 -9.92 7.91
C GLY A 240 4.26 -11.43 8.07
N GLY A 241 3.19 -12.20 8.27
CA GLY A 241 3.26 -13.66 8.36
C GLY A 241 3.70 -14.23 9.70
N MET A 242 4.18 -13.41 10.63
CA MET A 242 4.41 -13.81 12.01
C MET A 242 3.12 -13.81 12.82
N ALA A 243 3.00 -14.66 13.85
CA ALA A 243 1.83 -14.66 14.73
C ALA A 243 1.83 -13.46 15.70
N THR A 244 3.00 -13.05 16.15
CA THR A 244 3.20 -11.93 17.08
C THR A 244 4.44 -11.12 16.69
N SER A 245 4.55 -9.90 17.21
CA SER A 245 5.76 -9.08 17.06
C SER A 245 6.99 -9.72 17.72
N ILE A 246 8.16 -9.25 17.29
CA ILE A 246 9.43 -9.50 17.97
C ILE A 246 9.58 -8.43 19.05
N ALA A 247 9.55 -8.86 20.31
CA ALA A 247 9.66 -7.97 21.48
C ALA A 247 11.11 -7.89 21.96
N LEU A 248 11.66 -6.68 22.06
CA LEU A 248 13.01 -6.39 22.51
C LEU A 248 12.99 -5.28 23.57
N PRO A 249 13.93 -5.27 24.55
CA PRO A 249 14.13 -4.09 25.39
C PRO A 249 14.38 -2.83 24.53
N PHE A 250 13.87 -1.67 24.96
CA PHE A 250 13.99 -0.42 24.21
C PHE A 250 15.44 -0.07 23.83
N ASP A 251 16.38 -0.24 24.76
CA ASP A 251 17.81 0.02 24.57
C ASP A 251 18.52 -1.07 23.74
N GLN A 252 17.84 -2.17 23.43
CA GLN A 252 18.33 -3.30 22.63
C GLN A 252 17.45 -3.58 21.41
N CYS A 253 16.79 -2.54 20.88
CA CYS A 253 15.99 -2.62 19.66
C CYS A 253 16.89 -2.81 18.43
N ILE A 254 17.46 -4.01 18.28
CA ILE A 254 18.35 -4.40 17.19
C ILE A 254 17.52 -5.16 16.16
N VAL A 255 17.60 -4.75 14.89
CA VAL A 255 16.91 -5.43 13.79
C VAL A 255 17.42 -6.88 13.68
N PRO A 256 16.54 -7.89 13.81
CA PRO A 256 16.93 -9.29 13.69
C PRO A 256 17.37 -9.70 12.28
N GLN A 257 18.10 -10.81 12.20
CA GLN A 257 18.41 -11.48 10.93
C GLN A 257 17.17 -12.18 10.36
N GLY A 258 17.14 -12.38 9.04
CA GLY A 258 16.08 -13.14 8.36
C GLY A 258 14.76 -12.39 8.13
N ILE A 259 14.75 -11.07 8.32
CA ILE A 259 13.62 -10.20 8.00
C ILE A 259 13.90 -9.49 6.67
N GLU A 260 12.87 -9.35 5.84
CA GLU A 260 12.93 -8.64 4.56
C GLU A 260 11.64 -7.82 4.36
N GLY A 261 11.69 -6.69 3.68
CA GLY A 261 10.51 -5.86 3.41
C GLY A 261 10.02 -5.02 4.60
N PRO A 262 8.72 -4.68 4.63
CA PRO A 262 8.16 -3.76 5.61
C PRO A 262 8.15 -4.35 7.02
N VAL A 263 8.49 -3.51 8.00
CA VAL A 263 8.46 -3.79 9.44
C VAL A 263 7.77 -2.63 10.14
N GLY A 264 6.66 -2.92 10.82
CA GLY A 264 5.95 -1.94 11.65
C GLY A 264 6.53 -1.93 13.06
N ILE A 265 7.12 -0.82 13.48
CA ILE A 265 7.84 -0.72 14.76
C ILE A 265 7.03 0.10 15.75
N PHE A 266 6.76 -0.46 16.92
CA PHE A 266 6.02 0.18 18.02
C PHE A 266 6.90 0.28 19.26
N ILE A 267 6.62 1.28 20.10
CA ILE A 267 7.14 1.33 21.47
C ILE A 267 6.01 1.03 22.45
N THR A 268 6.24 0.07 23.35
CA THR A 268 5.27 -0.38 24.36
C THR A 268 5.79 -0.23 25.78
N SER A 269 4.88 -0.12 26.74
CA SER A 269 5.17 -0.07 28.19
C SER A 269 5.26 -1.46 28.84
N ASP A 270 5.00 -2.52 28.08
CA ASP A 270 5.21 -3.90 28.49
C ASP A 270 5.87 -4.74 27.38
N ILE A 271 6.49 -5.85 27.79
CA ILE A 271 7.25 -6.73 26.91
C ILE A 271 6.36 -7.69 26.12
N GLN A 272 5.06 -7.78 26.43
CA GLN A 272 4.20 -8.79 25.84
C GLN A 272 4.14 -8.57 24.31
N PRO A 273 4.49 -9.58 23.50
CA PRO A 273 4.44 -9.44 22.05
C PRO A 273 3.04 -9.03 21.58
N LEU A 274 2.98 -8.04 20.70
CA LEU A 274 1.76 -7.60 20.03
C LEU A 274 1.27 -8.71 19.10
N ASN A 275 -0.04 -8.95 19.08
CA ASN A 275 -0.63 -9.88 18.13
C ASN A 275 -0.60 -9.29 16.71
N ASN A 276 -0.18 -10.08 15.72
CA ASN A 276 -0.21 -9.63 14.33
C ASN A 276 -1.63 -9.57 13.78
N ASN A 277 -2.54 -10.40 14.32
CA ASN A 277 -3.96 -10.27 14.05
C ASN A 277 -4.51 -8.99 14.71
N VAL A 278 -4.86 -8.02 13.87
CA VAL A 278 -5.37 -6.71 14.28
C VAL A 278 -6.62 -6.78 15.16
N ARG A 279 -7.48 -7.80 14.96
CA ARG A 279 -8.71 -8.00 15.73
C ARG A 279 -8.40 -8.32 17.19
N ASP A 280 -7.30 -9.03 17.42
CA ASP A 280 -6.91 -9.56 18.72
C ASP A 280 -5.71 -8.79 19.32
N ARG A 281 -5.24 -7.72 18.65
CA ARG A 281 -4.10 -6.92 19.09
C ARG A 281 -4.53 -5.96 20.21
N ALA A 282 -3.95 -6.15 21.40
CA ALA A 282 -4.14 -5.23 22.50
C ALA A 282 -3.42 -3.90 22.24
N ASN A 283 -4.11 -2.78 22.44
CA ASN A 283 -3.55 -1.43 22.27
C ASN A 283 -3.16 -0.75 23.60
N GLN A 284 -3.55 -1.31 24.75
CA GLN A 284 -3.39 -0.67 26.07
C GLN A 284 -1.92 -0.46 26.48
N ALA A 285 -1.00 -1.16 25.81
CA ALA A 285 0.44 -1.09 26.03
C ALA A 285 1.18 -0.17 25.07
N VAL A 286 0.54 0.25 23.97
CA VAL A 286 1.20 1.01 22.89
C VAL A 286 1.35 2.46 23.32
N LEU A 287 2.61 2.89 23.47
CA LEU A 287 2.96 4.28 23.80
C LEU A 287 3.05 5.14 22.54
N ALA A 288 3.69 4.60 21.50
CA ALA A 288 3.90 5.29 20.23
C ALA A 288 4.06 4.30 19.06
N GLY A 289 3.73 4.78 17.87
CA GLY A 289 3.86 4.06 16.61
C GLY A 289 2.54 3.46 16.08
N PRO A 290 2.63 2.71 14.98
CA PRO A 290 3.86 2.27 14.35
C PRO A 290 4.61 3.37 13.62
N THR A 291 5.90 3.15 13.43
CA THR A 291 6.70 3.74 12.35
C THR A 291 7.14 2.62 11.42
N MET A 292 7.24 2.87 10.12
CA MET A 292 7.64 1.86 9.15
C MET A 292 9.16 1.87 8.92
N ALA A 293 9.75 0.68 8.82
CA ALA A 293 11.06 0.49 8.24
C ALA A 293 10.96 -0.53 7.11
N PHE A 294 11.81 -0.40 6.09
CA PHE A 294 11.94 -1.41 5.05
C PHE A 294 13.33 -2.00 5.11
N ILE A 295 13.39 -3.29 5.33
CA ILE A 295 14.62 -4.08 5.26
C ILE A 295 14.75 -4.52 3.80
N ASP A 296 15.91 -4.28 3.18
CA ASP A 296 16.16 -4.71 1.79
C ASP A 296 17.55 -5.36 1.69
N THR A 297 17.70 -6.53 2.30
CA THR A 297 18.97 -7.29 2.32
C THR A 297 19.28 -7.93 0.98
N GLN A 298 18.26 -8.37 0.25
CA GLN A 298 18.40 -8.96 -1.08
C GLN A 298 18.17 -7.90 -2.15
N LYS A 299 19.20 -7.60 -2.96
CA LYS A 299 19.00 -6.74 -4.13
C LYS A 299 18.59 -7.61 -5.32
N GLN A 300 17.42 -7.34 -5.88
CA GLN A 300 16.93 -8.06 -7.06
C GLN A 300 17.43 -7.42 -8.36
N LEU A 301 17.67 -8.26 -9.36
CA LEU A 301 18.10 -7.82 -10.70
C LEU A 301 17.09 -6.87 -11.35
N LEU A 302 15.79 -7.07 -11.11
CA LEU A 302 14.75 -6.19 -11.63
C LEU A 302 14.91 -4.76 -11.09
N SER A 303 15.07 -4.61 -9.78
CA SER A 303 15.30 -3.32 -9.12
C SER A 303 16.61 -2.68 -9.56
N GLN A 304 17.66 -3.48 -9.74
CA GLN A 304 18.93 -3.02 -10.29
C GLN A 304 18.80 -2.56 -11.74
N LEU A 305 18.03 -3.23 -12.59
CA LEU A 305 17.85 -2.84 -13.99
C LEU A 305 17.21 -1.45 -14.14
N VAL A 306 16.34 -1.06 -13.20
CA VAL A 306 15.64 0.22 -13.20
C VAL A 306 16.54 1.39 -12.76
N LEU A 307 17.50 1.14 -11.86
CA LEU A 307 18.39 2.16 -11.26
C LEU A 307 19.85 2.10 -11.75
N ALA A 308 20.29 0.99 -12.32
CA ALA A 308 21.66 0.82 -12.78
C ALA A 308 21.71 1.03 -14.29
N GLY A 309 22.27 2.15 -14.71
CA GLY A 309 22.59 2.38 -16.12
C GLY A 309 23.60 1.33 -16.56
N SER A 310 23.14 0.27 -17.23
CA SER A 310 23.90 -0.80 -17.89
C SER A 310 25.44 -0.64 -17.79
N SER A 311 26.03 -1.02 -16.66
CA SER A 311 27.48 -1.08 -16.50
C SER A 311 27.96 -2.51 -16.72
N SER A 312 27.80 -2.98 -17.96
CA SER A 312 28.70 -3.99 -18.53
C SER A 312 30.08 -3.35 -18.76
N SER A 313 30.75 -2.97 -17.68
CA SER A 313 32.16 -2.58 -17.70
C SER A 313 32.69 -2.65 -16.27
N SER A 314 33.52 -3.66 -16.05
CA SER A 314 34.41 -3.79 -14.92
C SER A 314 35.25 -2.52 -14.74
N ASN A 315 34.77 -1.58 -13.93
CA ASN A 315 35.58 -0.61 -13.24
C ASN A 315 34.78 -0.03 -12.08
N SER A 316 35.23 -0.36 -10.87
CA SER A 316 34.80 0.24 -9.62
C SER A 316 35.01 1.75 -9.68
N SER A 317 33.93 2.50 -9.83
CA SER A 317 33.90 3.93 -9.57
C SER A 317 32.58 4.17 -8.84
N ASP A 318 32.70 4.39 -7.53
CA ASP A 318 31.61 4.74 -6.64
C ASP A 318 30.90 5.99 -7.18
N VAL A 319 29.81 5.76 -7.91
CA VAL A 319 28.79 6.79 -8.10
C VAL A 319 27.92 6.73 -6.87
N SER A 320 28.24 7.56 -5.88
CA SER A 320 27.41 7.77 -4.70
C SER A 320 26.09 8.44 -5.11
N THR A 321 25.11 7.65 -5.54
CA THR A 321 23.70 8.07 -5.49
C THR A 321 23.31 8.11 -4.02
N THR A 322 22.98 9.29 -3.50
CA THR A 322 22.41 9.46 -2.16
C THR A 322 21.01 8.88 -2.17
N THR A 323 20.88 7.57 -1.93
CA THR A 323 19.58 6.94 -1.67
C THR A 323 19.19 7.29 -0.24
N ILE A 324 18.15 8.11 -0.07
CA ILE A 324 17.46 8.23 1.22
C ILE A 324 16.87 6.85 1.51
N SER A 325 17.19 6.31 2.67
CA SER A 325 16.61 5.04 3.10
C SER A 325 15.11 5.21 3.37
N PRO A 326 14.29 4.16 3.18
CA PRO A 326 12.86 4.23 3.54
C PRO A 326 12.61 4.56 5.02
N SER A 327 13.55 4.24 5.91
CA SER A 327 13.56 4.67 7.31
C SER A 327 13.76 6.18 7.47
N GLU A 328 14.61 6.78 6.63
CA GLU A 328 14.74 8.24 6.56
C GLU A 328 13.53 8.88 5.87
N ALA A 329 12.87 8.21 4.91
CA ALA A 329 11.59 8.68 4.39
C ALA A 329 10.50 8.64 5.46
N THR A 330 10.47 7.59 6.28
CA THR A 330 9.56 7.50 7.42
C THR A 330 9.87 8.56 8.49
N SER A 331 11.15 8.91 8.68
CA SER A 331 11.52 10.01 9.57
C SER A 331 11.20 11.39 8.97
N ILE A 332 11.22 11.53 7.65
CA ILE A 332 10.73 12.71 6.92
C ILE A 332 9.20 12.83 7.09
N ILE A 333 8.46 11.72 6.93
CA ILE A 333 7.02 11.62 7.22
C ILE A 333 6.73 12.06 8.67
N ALA A 334 7.51 11.54 9.62
CA ALA A 334 7.30 11.85 11.03
C ALA A 334 7.76 13.27 11.41
N SER A 335 8.76 13.85 10.73
CA SER A 335 9.29 15.20 10.98
C SER A 335 8.50 16.33 10.33
N ALA A 336 7.55 16.03 9.43
CA ALA A 336 6.53 17.00 9.00
C ALA A 336 5.76 17.61 10.20
N SER A 337 5.67 16.88 11.32
CA SER A 337 5.14 17.37 12.60
C SER A 337 5.93 18.54 13.24
N ALA A 338 7.22 18.71 12.90
CA ALA A 338 8.07 19.74 13.47
C ALA A 338 7.92 21.11 12.78
N ALA A 339 7.50 21.14 11.50
CA ALA A 339 7.29 22.38 10.76
C ALA A 339 6.04 23.14 11.26
N SER A 340 4.98 22.41 11.61
CA SER A 340 3.72 22.96 12.13
C SER A 340 3.82 23.47 13.58
N ALA A 341 4.81 22.99 14.35
CA ALA A 341 5.05 23.45 15.72
C ALA A 341 5.81 24.79 15.79
N THR A 342 6.49 25.21 14.71
CA THR A 342 7.26 26.47 14.67
C THR A 342 6.45 27.71 14.29
N ALA A 343 5.20 27.57 13.83
CA ALA A 343 4.34 28.71 13.49
C ALA A 343 3.64 29.35 14.71
N SER A 344 3.84 28.83 15.92
CA SER A 344 3.26 29.37 17.16
C SER A 344 4.29 29.45 18.28
N ALA A 345 5.43 30.10 18.03
CA ALA A 345 6.30 30.58 19.10
C ALA A 345 7.17 31.78 18.65
N THR A 346 6.61 32.97 18.90
CA THR A 346 7.29 34.10 19.55
C THR A 346 8.27 34.96 18.72
N ASP A 347 7.73 36.12 18.34
CA ASP A 347 8.35 37.43 18.31
C ASP A 347 9.21 37.71 19.57
N SER A 348 10.53 37.91 19.42
CA SER A 348 11.33 38.98 20.08
C SER A 348 12.84 38.69 20.13
N ALA A 349 13.58 39.52 19.38
CA ALA A 349 14.85 40.20 19.70
C ALA A 349 16.13 39.41 20.09
N SER A 350 17.03 39.32 19.10
CA SER A 350 18.37 39.94 19.03
C SER A 350 19.33 39.89 20.23
N SER A 351 20.51 39.26 20.08
CA SER A 351 21.79 39.95 19.79
C SER A 351 23.06 39.14 20.14
N SER A 352 23.95 39.07 19.13
CA SER A 352 25.42 39.17 19.16
C SER A 352 26.36 38.13 19.82
N GLN A 353 27.32 37.74 18.98
CA GLN A 353 28.78 37.65 19.19
C GLN A 353 29.47 36.28 19.42
N SER A 354 30.06 35.82 18.31
CA SER A 354 31.39 35.20 18.12
C SER A 354 32.34 35.08 19.32
N THR A 355 32.99 33.92 19.48
CA THR A 355 34.46 33.78 19.44
C THR A 355 34.95 32.32 19.39
N GLN A 356 36.11 32.17 18.77
CA GLN A 356 36.86 30.94 18.48
C GLN A 356 37.67 30.39 19.67
N SER A 357 38.15 29.15 19.49
CA SER A 357 39.36 28.53 20.09
C SER A 357 39.22 28.08 21.55
N SER A 358 39.67 26.90 21.98
CA SER A 358 40.98 26.31 21.73
C SER A 358 41.09 24.88 22.28
N SER A 359 42.05 24.16 21.71
CA SER A 359 42.66 22.89 22.08
C SER A 359 42.88 22.61 23.58
N SER A 360 42.75 21.34 23.98
CA SER A 360 43.86 20.66 24.67
C SER A 360 43.71 19.13 24.65
N SER A 361 44.83 18.52 24.32
CA SER A 361 45.19 17.11 24.27
C SER A 361 45.21 16.42 25.64
N SER A 362 44.88 15.13 25.69
CA SER A 362 45.68 14.16 26.44
C SER A 362 45.45 12.74 25.91
N SER A 363 46.49 11.95 26.11
CA SER A 363 46.95 10.79 25.35
C SER A 363 46.70 9.46 26.08
N SER A 364 46.94 8.37 25.34
CA SER A 364 47.30 6.99 25.79
C SER A 364 46.11 6.11 26.21
N SER A 365 46.05 4.80 25.92
CA SER A 365 46.99 3.86 25.32
C SER A 365 46.26 2.59 24.83
N SER A 366 46.91 1.92 23.89
CA SER A 366 46.62 0.66 23.22
C SER A 366 46.46 -0.58 24.13
N SER A 367 45.67 -1.57 23.68
CA SER A 367 46.19 -2.93 23.45
C SER A 367 45.23 -3.81 22.62
N SER A 368 45.86 -4.52 21.69
CA SER A 368 45.36 -5.50 20.73
C SER A 368 45.29 -6.91 21.32
N SER A 369 44.38 -7.76 20.84
CA SER A 369 44.69 -9.17 20.50
C SER A 369 43.58 -9.81 19.67
N SER A 370 43.98 -10.79 18.88
CA SER A 370 43.36 -11.30 17.66
C SER A 370 43.08 -12.81 17.73
N SER A 371 42.24 -13.29 16.79
CA SER A 371 42.12 -14.67 16.25
C SER A 371 41.37 -15.69 17.13
N SER A 372 40.57 -16.65 16.65
CA SER A 372 40.56 -17.38 15.37
C SER A 372 39.20 -18.06 15.07
N SER A 373 39.02 -18.39 13.79
CA SER A 373 37.95 -19.09 13.07
C SER A 373 37.62 -20.54 13.47
N VAL A 374 36.36 -20.97 13.23
CA VAL A 374 36.00 -22.35 12.81
C VAL A 374 34.85 -22.29 11.79
N SER A 375 34.98 -23.13 10.76
CA SER A 375 34.16 -23.25 9.54
C SER A 375 33.09 -24.34 9.67
N SER A 376 31.91 -24.16 9.05
CA SER A 376 31.08 -25.27 8.57
C SER A 376 30.12 -24.83 7.44
N THR A 377 30.51 -25.19 6.23
CA THR A 377 29.72 -25.69 5.07
C THR A 377 28.50 -24.91 4.58
N GLN A 378 28.70 -24.19 3.47
CA GLN A 378 27.67 -23.75 2.52
C GLN A 378 27.13 -24.94 1.71
N GLU A 379 25.80 -25.00 1.55
CA GLU A 379 25.16 -25.74 0.46
C GLU A 379 24.72 -24.70 -0.58
N SER A 380 25.50 -24.58 -1.66
CA SER A 380 25.21 -23.72 -2.80
C SER A 380 24.45 -24.52 -3.85
N ASP A 381 23.13 -24.49 -3.82
CA ASP A 381 22.32 -24.94 -4.97
C ASP A 381 22.01 -23.72 -5.87
N ASN A 382 23.01 -23.34 -6.66
CA ASN A 382 22.87 -22.35 -7.74
C ASN A 382 22.49 -23.07 -9.05
N THR A 383 21.40 -23.84 -9.03
CA THR A 383 20.77 -24.26 -10.27
C THR A 383 19.88 -23.13 -10.79
N ILE A 384 20.44 -22.32 -11.69
CA ILE A 384 19.63 -21.47 -12.57
C ILE A 384 18.75 -22.42 -13.40
N VAL A 385 17.44 -22.37 -13.16
CA VAL A 385 16.47 -23.15 -13.93
C VAL A 385 16.31 -22.48 -15.30
N ASP A 386 17.08 -22.95 -16.30
CA ASP A 386 17.13 -22.41 -17.66
C ASP A 386 15.88 -22.72 -18.54
N SER A 387 14.80 -23.22 -17.93
CA SER A 387 13.49 -23.41 -18.59
C SER A 387 12.38 -23.66 -17.58
N PRO A 388 11.17 -23.09 -17.76
CA PRO A 388 10.00 -23.49 -16.98
C PRO A 388 9.86 -25.01 -17.01
N GLY A 389 9.81 -25.65 -15.84
CA GLY A 389 9.69 -27.10 -15.72
C GLY A 389 8.50 -27.63 -16.52
N THR A 390 8.69 -28.77 -17.18
CA THR A 390 7.59 -29.48 -17.84
C THR A 390 6.60 -30.03 -16.81
N ARG A 391 5.30 -29.98 -17.14
CA ARG A 391 4.12 -30.52 -16.43
C ARG A 391 4.43 -31.39 -15.18
N ASN A 392 4.17 -30.85 -14.00
CA ASN A 392 4.12 -31.62 -12.75
C ASN A 392 2.86 -32.49 -12.74
N LEU A 393 2.97 -33.76 -13.15
CA LEU A 393 1.94 -34.77 -12.94
C LEU A 393 2.24 -35.51 -11.64
N GLU A 394 1.77 -35.00 -10.49
CA GLU A 394 1.73 -35.81 -9.28
C GLU A 394 0.41 -36.59 -9.22
N THR A 395 0.51 -37.90 -8.97
CA THR A 395 -0.64 -38.77 -8.66
C THR A 395 -0.43 -39.36 -7.28
N GLY A 396 -1.28 -38.97 -6.32
CA GLY A 396 -1.28 -39.51 -4.96
C GLY A 396 -2.53 -40.33 -4.64
N PRO A 397 -2.47 -41.33 -3.74
CA PRO A 397 -3.65 -42.11 -3.35
C PRO A 397 -4.59 -41.26 -2.48
N SER A 398 -5.76 -40.93 -3.04
CA SER A 398 -6.91 -40.39 -2.30
C SER A 398 -7.93 -41.50 -2.04
N LYS A 399 -8.58 -41.49 -0.87
CA LYS A 399 -9.63 -42.45 -0.47
C LYS A 399 -10.92 -42.38 -1.34
N GLY A 400 -10.93 -41.60 -2.43
CA GLY A 400 -12.07 -41.47 -3.35
C GLY A 400 -11.75 -41.66 -4.84
N GLY A 401 -10.56 -42.12 -5.21
CA GLY A 401 -10.10 -42.22 -6.62
C GLY A 401 -9.04 -41.17 -6.95
N ALA A 402 -8.25 -41.42 -8.01
CA ALA A 402 -7.17 -40.54 -8.43
C ALA A 402 -7.72 -39.18 -8.90
N ILE A 403 -7.19 -38.10 -8.34
CA ILE A 403 -7.45 -36.74 -8.81
C ILE A 403 -6.29 -36.38 -9.73
N THR A 404 -6.59 -36.06 -10.99
CA THR A 404 -5.63 -35.43 -11.90
C THR A 404 -5.81 -33.93 -11.80
N ILE A 405 -4.77 -33.21 -11.39
CA ILE A 405 -4.73 -31.74 -11.45
C ILE A 405 -4.08 -31.38 -12.78
N ASP A 406 -4.87 -30.82 -13.71
CA ASP A 406 -4.31 -30.23 -14.93
C ASP A 406 -3.73 -28.84 -14.60
N GLY A 407 -2.41 -28.71 -14.70
CA GLY A 407 -1.73 -27.41 -14.65
C GLY A 407 -2.10 -26.52 -15.85
N TRP A 408 -1.94 -25.20 -15.67
CA TRP A 408 -2.19 -24.17 -16.68
C TRP A 408 -1.55 -24.50 -18.04
N GLN A 409 -2.34 -24.40 -19.13
CA GLN A 409 -1.84 -24.55 -20.49
C GLN A 409 -1.28 -23.21 -20.99
N ALA A 410 -0.05 -23.23 -21.51
CA ALA A 410 0.64 -22.04 -22.04
C ALA A 410 0.17 -21.61 -23.45
N ASP A 411 -0.71 -22.38 -24.11
CA ASP A 411 -1.08 -22.15 -25.52
C ASP A 411 -2.60 -21.96 -25.70
N GLN A 412 -3.15 -20.90 -25.11
CA GLN A 412 -4.44 -20.35 -25.57
C GLN A 412 -4.15 -19.06 -26.35
N PRO A 413 -4.55 -18.96 -27.63
CA PRO A 413 -4.31 -17.74 -28.40
C PRO A 413 -5.12 -16.58 -27.81
N LEU A 414 -4.44 -15.48 -27.52
CA LEU A 414 -5.04 -14.22 -27.09
C LEU A 414 -6.12 -13.78 -28.09
N LEU A 415 -7.26 -13.33 -27.54
CA LEU A 415 -8.41 -12.77 -28.25
C LEU A 415 -7.97 -11.86 -29.41
N SER A 416 -8.37 -12.21 -30.64
CA SER A 416 -8.13 -11.40 -31.83
C SER A 416 -8.90 -10.08 -31.79
N ASN A 417 -8.18 -8.98 -31.99
CA ASN A 417 -8.66 -7.60 -32.09
C ASN A 417 -9.76 -7.42 -33.17
N PRO A 418 -10.95 -6.85 -32.89
CA PRO A 418 -12.01 -6.70 -33.87
C PRO A 418 -11.86 -5.38 -34.64
N ALA A 419 -10.89 -5.31 -35.55
CA ALA A 419 -10.80 -4.18 -36.48
C ALA A 419 -10.11 -4.60 -37.79
N SER A 420 -10.83 -5.34 -38.63
CA SER A 420 -10.74 -5.33 -40.11
C SER A 420 -11.30 -6.62 -40.71
N ALA A 421 -12.49 -6.57 -41.29
CA ALA A 421 -12.83 -7.34 -42.48
C ALA A 421 -14.23 -6.94 -42.97
N SER A 422 -14.23 -6.18 -44.06
CA SER A 422 -15.38 -5.95 -44.93
C SER A 422 -15.73 -7.22 -45.72
N ALA A 423 -16.98 -7.23 -46.18
CA ALA A 423 -17.69 -8.27 -46.91
C ALA A 423 -16.93 -9.08 -47.98
N SER A 424 -17.29 -10.37 -48.09
CA SER A 424 -17.65 -10.95 -49.38
C SER A 424 -18.61 -12.15 -49.19
N ALA A 425 -19.64 -12.18 -50.03
CA ALA A 425 -20.75 -13.12 -50.01
C ALA A 425 -20.43 -14.42 -50.78
N SER A 426 -21.07 -15.53 -50.40
CA SER A 426 -21.61 -16.49 -51.37
C SER A 426 -22.73 -17.33 -50.74
N ALA A 427 -23.75 -17.58 -51.55
CA ALA A 427 -25.08 -18.04 -51.19
C ALA A 427 -25.29 -19.56 -51.38
N THR A 428 -26.54 -19.98 -51.13
CA THR A 428 -27.22 -21.29 -51.33
C THR A 428 -27.29 -22.16 -50.05
N ASP A 429 -28.42 -22.70 -49.59
CA ASP A 429 -29.67 -23.05 -50.30
C ASP A 429 -30.90 -23.13 -49.35
N SER A 430 -32.04 -22.76 -49.94
CA SER A 430 -33.49 -22.92 -49.70
C SER A 430 -34.07 -23.80 -48.57
N ALA A 431 -35.10 -23.27 -47.87
CA ALA A 431 -36.49 -23.78 -47.90
C ALA A 431 -37.47 -22.83 -47.18
N ALA A 432 -38.61 -22.57 -47.81
CA ALA A 432 -39.64 -21.60 -47.43
C ALA A 432 -40.91 -22.28 -46.86
N ALA A 433 -41.70 -21.58 -46.03
CA ALA A 433 -43.17 -21.46 -46.15
C ALA A 433 -43.84 -20.56 -45.07
N SER A 434 -44.44 -19.46 -45.56
CA SER A 434 -45.77 -18.85 -45.25
C SER A 434 -46.11 -18.40 -43.81
N ALA A 435 -46.39 -17.13 -43.46
CA ALA A 435 -47.29 -16.06 -43.97
C ALA A 435 -48.64 -15.95 -43.21
N THR A 436 -48.90 -14.74 -42.66
CA THR A 436 -50.16 -13.95 -42.43
C THR A 436 -50.02 -13.17 -41.10
N SER A 437 -49.75 -11.86 -41.04
CA SER A 437 -50.51 -10.64 -41.43
C SER A 437 -51.63 -10.22 -40.45
N SER A 438 -51.44 -9.09 -39.76
CA SER A 438 -52.43 -8.01 -39.67
C SER A 438 -51.80 -6.74 -39.09
N ALA A 439 -51.87 -5.67 -39.86
CA ALA A 439 -51.46 -4.30 -39.55
C ALA A 439 -52.67 -3.45 -39.12
N ALA A 440 -52.38 -2.37 -38.38
CA ALA A 440 -53.04 -1.04 -38.37
C ALA A 440 -52.24 -0.20 -37.36
N ASP A 441 -51.40 0.78 -37.71
CA ASP A 441 -51.49 1.97 -38.58
C ASP A 441 -52.22 3.17 -37.93
N SER A 442 -51.68 4.37 -38.22
CA SER A 442 -52.03 5.75 -37.78
C SER A 442 -51.30 6.22 -36.52
N ALA A 443 -50.20 6.98 -36.51
CA ALA A 443 -49.65 8.03 -37.36
C ALA A 443 -50.25 9.45 -37.14
N VAL A 444 -49.31 10.38 -36.85
CA VAL A 444 -49.20 11.77 -37.32
C VAL A 444 -49.53 12.95 -36.38
N SER A 445 -48.56 13.89 -36.39
CA SER A 445 -48.56 15.34 -36.16
C SER A 445 -48.17 15.79 -34.75
N ALA A 446 -46.94 16.24 -34.48
CA ALA A 446 -46.21 17.42 -34.99
C ALA A 446 -46.82 18.76 -34.57
N ALA A 447 -46.06 19.51 -33.74
CA ALA A 447 -45.47 20.83 -34.03
C ALA A 447 -45.52 21.83 -32.87
N ASN A 448 -44.36 22.46 -32.62
CA ASN A 448 -44.11 23.78 -32.01
C ASN A 448 -44.54 23.98 -30.54
N GLY A 449 -43.82 24.69 -29.67
CA GLY A 449 -42.63 25.52 -29.80
C GLY A 449 -42.59 26.47 -28.59
N ALA A 450 -41.38 26.90 -28.23
CA ALA A 450 -41.03 28.13 -27.51
C ALA A 450 -41.36 28.33 -26.00
N VAL A 451 -40.26 28.49 -25.24
CA VAL A 451 -39.90 29.63 -24.36
C VAL A 451 -40.93 30.11 -23.32
N SER A 452 -40.55 30.00 -22.03
CA SER A 452 -40.48 31.07 -21.00
C SER A 452 -40.95 30.61 -19.60
N ALA A 453 -40.07 30.80 -18.61
CA ALA A 453 -40.41 31.01 -17.19
C ALA A 453 -41.28 32.30 -17.01
N PRO A 454 -41.79 32.70 -15.82
CA PRO A 454 -41.43 32.29 -14.47
C PRO A 454 -42.60 32.11 -13.45
N TYR A 455 -42.32 31.42 -12.33
CA TYR A 455 -42.32 31.95 -10.96
C TYR A 455 -41.89 30.86 -9.97
#